data_AF-A0A1Y1MAC0-F1
#
_entry.id   AF-A0A1Y1MAC0-F1
#
_cell.length_a   1.000
_cell.length_b   1.000
_cell.length_c   1.000
_cell.angle_alpha   90.00
_cell.angle_beta   90.00
_cell.angle_gamma   90.00
#
_symmetry.space_group_name_H-M   'P 1'
#
loop_
_entity.id
_entity.type
_entity.pdbx_description
1 polymer ?
#
loop_
_entity_poly.entity_id
_entity_poly.type
_entity_poly.pdbx_seq_one_letter_code
_entity_poly.pdbx_strand_id
1 'polypeptide(L)'
;MSTPRHSTGQSGSRHRSTLSLQKTEVTIHVYDLLPPGRLSSVLWTVGASLLHSGVVICGKEYAYGGHDKRGVTGVYWTKPKTEPPGGTFRCEILQGFTLATQDEIDAALRAASEEFLGTSYNLLTKNCNHFTSYL
;
A
#
# COMPACT_ATOMS: atom_id res chain seq x y z
N MET A 1 71.23 -12.65 -20.76
CA MET A 1 70.19 -13.69 -20.62
C MET A 1 69.40 -13.39 -19.36
N SER A 2 68.11 -13.15 -19.53
CA SER A 2 67.23 -12.42 -18.60
C SER A 2 66.59 -13.34 -17.56
N THR A 3 66.41 -12.84 -16.34
CA THR A 3 65.69 -13.52 -15.23
C THR A 3 64.18 -13.49 -15.45
N PRO A 4 63.41 -14.51 -15.01
CA PRO A 4 61.96 -14.50 -15.12
C PRO A 4 61.31 -13.75 -13.94
N ARG A 5 60.34 -12.88 -14.25
CA ARG A 5 59.47 -12.20 -13.28
C ARG A 5 58.29 -13.11 -12.96
N HIS A 6 58.11 -13.46 -11.68
CA HIS A 6 56.88 -14.08 -11.18
C HIS A 6 55.78 -13.02 -11.11
N SER A 7 54.74 -13.17 -11.95
CA SER A 7 53.50 -12.41 -11.85
C SER A 7 52.61 -13.03 -10.76
N THR A 8 52.49 -12.34 -9.64
CA THR A 8 51.50 -12.63 -8.60
C THR A 8 50.10 -12.31 -9.14
N GLY A 9 49.36 -13.35 -9.52
CA GLY A 9 47.94 -13.23 -9.82
C GLY A 9 47.17 -12.91 -8.54
N GLN A 10 46.75 -11.65 -8.40
CA GLN A 10 45.76 -11.28 -7.39
C GLN A 10 44.44 -11.96 -7.75
N SER A 11 44.15 -13.05 -7.05
CA SER A 11 42.80 -13.61 -6.94
C SER A 11 41.94 -12.60 -6.21
N GLY A 12 41.43 -11.61 -6.94
CA GLY A 12 40.41 -10.69 -6.46
C GLY A 12 39.21 -11.52 -6.06
N SER A 13 39.00 -11.68 -4.75
CA SER A 13 37.77 -12.22 -4.21
C SER A 13 36.66 -11.35 -4.77
N ARG A 14 35.87 -11.91 -5.69
CA ARG A 14 34.63 -11.28 -6.13
C ARG A 14 33.77 -11.17 -4.88
N HIS A 15 33.76 -9.98 -4.30
CA HIS A 15 32.88 -9.62 -3.21
C HIS A 15 31.48 -9.86 -3.76
N ARG A 16 30.90 -11.02 -3.44
CA ARG A 16 29.51 -11.32 -3.73
C ARG A 16 28.75 -10.33 -2.86
N SER A 17 28.37 -9.21 -3.45
CA SER A 17 27.39 -8.30 -2.85
C SER A 17 26.18 -9.18 -2.55
N THR A 18 25.98 -9.48 -1.28
CA THR A 18 24.69 -9.92 -0.79
C THR A 18 23.78 -8.74 -1.10
N LEU A 19 23.08 -8.79 -2.23
CA LEU A 19 22.04 -7.83 -2.58
C LEU A 19 21.14 -7.77 -1.35
N SER A 20 21.21 -6.66 -0.62
CA SER A 20 20.29 -6.39 0.47
C SER A 20 18.92 -6.34 -0.19
N LEU A 21 18.14 -7.41 -0.06
CA LEU A 21 16.77 -7.42 -0.52
C LEU A 21 16.09 -6.23 0.16
N GLN A 22 15.70 -5.23 -0.63
CA GLN A 22 14.99 -4.08 -0.11
C GLN A 22 13.64 -4.58 0.38
N LYS A 23 13.44 -4.44 1.69
CA LYS A 23 12.23 -4.84 2.38
C LYS A 23 11.33 -3.61 2.44
N THR A 24 10.19 -3.67 1.76
CA THR A 24 9.21 -2.58 1.70
C THR A 24 8.17 -2.81 2.78
N GLU A 25 7.96 -1.82 3.64
CA GLU A 25 6.91 -1.84 4.65
C GLU A 25 5.53 -1.59 4.02
N VAL A 26 4.53 -2.32 4.51
CA VAL A 26 3.13 -2.17 4.12
C VAL A 26 2.32 -1.92 5.39
N THR A 27 1.66 -0.76 5.45
CA THR A 27 0.78 -0.40 6.57
C THR A 27 -0.64 -0.14 6.08
N ILE A 28 -1.61 -0.31 6.95
CA ILE A 28 -3.02 0.00 6.70
C ILE A 28 -3.37 1.20 7.58
N HIS A 29 -3.87 2.26 6.96
CA HIS A 29 -4.46 3.39 7.66
C HIS A 29 -5.95 3.19 7.79
N VAL A 30 -6.49 3.48 8.98
CA VAL A 30 -7.91 3.37 9.29
C VAL A 30 -8.45 4.75 9.66
N TYR A 31 -9.56 5.12 9.04
CA TYR A 31 -10.29 6.36 9.29
C TYR A 31 -11.73 6.03 9.69
N ASP A 32 -12.30 6.87 10.53
CA ASP A 32 -13.73 6.86 10.81
C ASP A 32 -14.38 7.99 10.02
N LEU A 33 -15.29 7.64 9.12
CA LEU A 33 -16.00 8.59 8.26
C LEU A 33 -17.21 9.25 8.95
N LEU A 34 -17.48 8.91 10.21
CA LEU A 34 -18.50 9.59 10.99
C LEU A 34 -18.00 10.98 11.42
N PRO A 35 -18.85 12.02 11.35
CA PRO A 35 -18.50 13.33 11.86
C PRO A 35 -18.04 13.24 13.34
N PRO A 36 -16.96 13.93 13.72
CA PRO A 36 -16.44 13.86 15.07
C PRO A 36 -17.50 14.33 16.08
N GLY A 37 -17.86 13.46 17.02
CA GLY A 37 -18.84 13.79 18.04
C GLY A 37 -19.23 12.63 18.94
N ARG A 38 -20.18 12.86 19.86
CA ARG A 38 -20.64 11.83 20.80
C ARG A 38 -21.21 10.59 20.08
N LEU A 39 -21.86 10.80 18.93
CA LEU A 39 -22.40 9.71 18.11
C LEU A 39 -21.29 8.85 17.50
N SER A 40 -20.21 9.43 16.96
CA SER A 40 -19.09 8.67 16.41
C SER A 40 -18.39 7.84 17.50
N SER A 41 -18.20 8.42 18.69
CA SER A 41 -17.57 7.71 19.81
C SER A 41 -18.43 6.53 20.29
N VAL A 42 -19.75 6.71 20.42
CA VAL A 42 -20.66 5.62 20.82
C VAL A 42 -20.69 4.52 19.75
N LEU A 43 -20.81 4.88 18.47
CA LEU A 43 -20.82 3.92 17.36
C LEU A 43 -19.51 3.14 17.25
N TRP A 44 -18.36 3.79 17.49
CA TRP A 44 -17.08 3.10 17.58
C TRP A 44 -17.04 2.09 18.73
N THR A 45 -17.51 2.47 19.92
CA THR A 45 -17.53 1.57 21.08
C THR A 45 -18.43 0.34 20.85
N VAL A 46 -19.51 0.47 20.08
CA VAL A 46 -20.42 -0.65 19.77
C VAL A 46 -20.11 -1.35 18.44
N GLY A 47 -19.00 -0.99 17.76
CA GLY A 47 -18.57 -1.61 16.50
C GLY A 47 -19.40 -1.25 15.27
N ALA A 48 -20.16 -0.16 15.32
CA ALA A 48 -21.04 0.33 14.25
C ALA A 48 -20.48 1.56 13.50
N SER A 49 -19.16 1.77 13.53
CA SER A 49 -18.51 2.87 12.81
C SER A 49 -18.50 2.68 11.29
N LEU A 50 -18.44 3.80 10.56
CA LEU A 50 -18.25 3.80 9.12
C LEU A 50 -16.75 3.86 8.81
N LEU A 51 -16.12 2.70 8.81
CA LEU A 51 -14.66 2.61 8.67
C LEU A 51 -14.21 2.61 7.22
N HIS A 52 -13.23 3.46 6.95
CA HIS A 52 -12.48 3.52 5.71
C HIS A 52 -11.05 3.05 5.96
N SER A 53 -10.50 2.30 5.01
CA SER A 53 -9.10 1.89 5.04
C SER A 53 -8.38 2.21 3.74
N GLY A 54 -7.07 2.44 3.87
CA GLY A 54 -6.13 2.61 2.76
C GLY A 54 -4.81 1.88 3.04
N VAL A 55 -4.17 1.37 1.99
CA VAL A 55 -2.90 0.63 2.06
C VAL A 55 -1.75 1.56 1.71
N VAL A 56 -0.77 1.70 2.61
CA VAL A 56 0.42 2.51 2.40
C VAL A 56 1.57 1.64 1.94
N ILE A 57 2.09 1.94 0.75
CA ILE A 57 3.25 1.27 0.15
C ILE A 57 4.14 2.34 -0.46
N CYS A 58 5.44 2.29 -0.18
CA CYS A 58 6.44 3.23 -0.74
C CYS A 58 6.04 4.72 -0.56
N GLY A 59 5.46 5.07 0.59
CA GLY A 59 5.05 6.45 0.91
C GLY A 59 3.82 6.97 0.16
N LYS A 60 3.05 6.10 -0.51
CA LYS A 60 1.76 6.41 -1.12
C LYS A 60 0.68 5.60 -0.45
N GLU A 61 -0.44 6.24 -0.14
CA GLU A 61 -1.61 5.57 0.44
C GLU A 61 -2.63 5.34 -0.66
N TYR A 62 -2.94 4.07 -0.94
CA TYR A 62 -3.88 3.63 -1.96
C TYR A 62 -5.23 3.30 -1.33
N ALA A 63 -6.30 3.75 -1.96
CA ALA A 63 -7.66 3.50 -1.53
C ALA A 63 -8.60 3.39 -2.73
N TYR A 64 -9.83 2.92 -2.48
CA TYR A 64 -10.85 2.72 -3.50
C TYR A 64 -12.10 3.56 -3.23
N GLY A 65 -12.54 4.29 -4.24
CA GLY A 65 -13.72 5.16 -4.22
C GLY A 65 -14.61 4.99 -5.44
N GLY A 66 -15.90 5.28 -5.27
CA GLY A 66 -16.90 5.19 -6.33
C GLY A 66 -16.99 6.45 -7.19
N HIS A 67 -17.27 6.26 -8.48
CA HIS A 67 -17.60 7.34 -9.42
C HIS A 67 -18.34 6.82 -10.66
N ASP A 68 -19.01 7.71 -11.40
CA ASP A 68 -19.85 7.30 -12.55
C ASP A 68 -19.10 7.19 -13.89
N LYS A 69 -17.78 7.45 -13.93
CA LYS A 69 -16.98 7.36 -15.15
C LYS A 69 -16.74 5.90 -15.56
N ARG A 70 -17.34 5.47 -16.67
CA ARG A 70 -17.20 4.11 -17.21
C ARG A 70 -15.77 3.79 -17.63
N GLY A 71 -15.32 2.57 -17.33
CA GLY A 71 -14.01 2.07 -17.73
C GLY A 71 -12.82 2.71 -16.99
N VAL A 72 -13.08 3.50 -15.94
CA VAL A 72 -12.06 4.15 -15.13
C VAL A 72 -11.97 3.47 -13.77
N THR A 73 -10.75 3.20 -13.32
CA THR A 73 -10.50 2.65 -11.99
C THR A 73 -10.95 3.61 -10.89
N GLY A 74 -11.56 3.06 -9.84
CA GLY A 74 -11.84 3.81 -8.62
C GLY A 74 -10.66 3.82 -7.65
N VAL A 75 -9.57 3.13 -7.98
CA VAL A 75 -8.34 3.12 -7.19
C VAL A 75 -7.63 4.46 -7.39
N TYR A 76 -7.31 5.11 -6.28
CA TYR A 76 -6.56 6.37 -6.26
C TYR A 76 -5.48 6.29 -5.19
N TRP A 77 -4.58 7.27 -5.18
CA TRP A 77 -3.60 7.41 -4.12
C TRP A 77 -3.54 8.85 -3.59
N THR A 78 -3.19 8.97 -2.32
CA THR A 78 -2.93 10.24 -1.63
C THR A 78 -1.60 10.19 -0.89
N LYS A 79 -1.20 11.33 -0.33
CA LYS A 79 -0.16 11.32 0.72
C LYS A 79 -0.70 10.55 1.93
N PRO A 80 0.14 9.80 2.64
CA PRO A 80 -0.29 9.08 3.83
C PRO A 80 -0.93 10.02 4.86
N LYS A 81 -2.03 9.57 5.49
CA LYS A 81 -2.79 10.32 6.52
C LYS A 81 -3.52 11.56 5.97
N THR A 82 -3.80 11.60 4.67
CA THR A 82 -4.69 12.60 4.09
C THR A 82 -6.13 12.22 4.43
N GLU A 83 -6.77 12.98 5.30
CA GLU A 83 -8.12 12.64 5.75
C GLU A 83 -9.15 12.81 4.61
N PRO A 84 -10.01 11.79 4.39
CA PRO A 84 -11.13 11.93 3.47
C PRO A 84 -12.14 12.96 4.00
N PRO A 85 -12.98 13.57 3.14
CA PRO A 85 -13.96 14.57 3.57
C PRO A 85 -14.86 14.05 4.70
N GLY A 86 -14.81 14.71 5.85
CA GLY A 86 -15.59 14.34 7.04
C GLY A 86 -15.06 13.15 7.83
N GLY A 87 -13.96 12.54 7.40
CA GLY A 87 -13.30 11.46 8.11
C GLY A 87 -12.22 11.94 9.08
N THR A 88 -11.91 11.12 10.08
CA THR A 88 -10.81 11.36 11.02
C THR A 88 -9.90 10.14 11.06
N PHE A 89 -8.59 10.37 11.02
CA PHE A 89 -7.60 9.30 11.19
C PHE A 89 -7.73 8.67 12.59
N ARG A 90 -7.80 7.34 12.63
CA ARG A 90 -7.93 6.57 13.89
C ARG A 90 -6.64 5.89 14.27
N CYS A 91 -6.11 5.07 13.38
CA CYS A 91 -4.90 4.31 13.65
C CYS A 91 -4.19 3.85 12.38
N GLU A 92 -2.97 3.39 12.59
CA GLU A 92 -2.13 2.72 11.61
C GLU A 92 -1.88 1.29 12.10
N ILE A 93 -1.99 0.32 11.19
CA ILE A 93 -1.79 -1.10 11.46
C ILE A 93 -0.65 -1.57 10.56
N LEU A 94 0.41 -2.11 11.14
CA LEU A 94 1.45 -2.78 10.36
C LEU A 94 0.87 -4.09 9.78
N GLN A 95 0.65 -4.11 8.47
CA GLN A 95 0.24 -5.33 7.76
C GLN A 95 1.42 -6.29 7.63
N GLY A 96 2.61 -5.73 7.35
CA GLY A 96 3.84 -6.50 7.29
C GLY A 96 4.82 -5.87 6.32
N PHE A 97 5.58 -6.73 5.65
CA PHE A 97 6.62 -6.28 4.74
C PHE A 97 6.70 -7.20 3.53
N THR A 98 7.00 -6.63 2.38
CA THR A 98 7.21 -7.35 1.13
C THR A 98 8.65 -7.24 0.66
N LEU A 99 9.13 -8.27 -0.03
CA LEU A 99 10.40 -8.27 -0.76
C LEU A 99 10.19 -8.04 -2.27
N ALA A 100 8.94 -7.77 -2.66
CA ALA A 100 8.58 -7.46 -4.03
C ALA A 100 9.36 -6.23 -4.52
N THR A 101 9.86 -6.34 -5.75
CA THR A 101 10.43 -5.23 -6.50
C THR A 101 9.37 -4.18 -6.80
N GLN A 102 9.81 -2.97 -7.16
CA GLN A 102 8.88 -1.91 -7.52
C GLN A 102 7.97 -2.32 -8.71
N ASP A 103 8.50 -3.06 -9.68
CA ASP A 103 7.73 -3.54 -10.84
C ASP A 103 6.63 -4.54 -10.44
N GLU A 104 6.90 -5.41 -9.47
CA GLU A 104 5.92 -6.36 -8.92
C GLU A 104 4.84 -5.64 -8.10
N ILE A 105 5.23 -4.65 -7.30
CA ILE A 105 4.28 -3.79 -6.57
C ILE A 105 3.37 -3.05 -7.56
N ASP A 106 3.95 -2.45 -8.60
CA ASP A 106 3.19 -1.73 -9.62
C ASP A 106 2.30 -2.68 -10.42
N ALA A 107 2.72 -3.93 -10.65
CA ALA A 107 1.88 -4.95 -11.28
C ALA A 107 0.68 -5.35 -10.42
N ALA A 108 0.88 -5.54 -9.11
CA ALA A 108 -0.20 -5.81 -8.18
C ALA A 108 -1.20 -4.65 -8.12
N LEU A 109 -0.71 -3.41 -8.06
CA LEU A 109 -1.55 -2.20 -8.09
C LEU A 109 -2.32 -2.05 -9.39
N ARG A 110 -1.73 -2.39 -10.54
CA ARG A 110 -2.44 -2.40 -11.83
C ARG A 110 -3.55 -3.44 -11.86
N ALA A 111 -3.26 -4.67 -11.43
CA ALA A 111 -4.27 -5.73 -11.36
C ALA A 111 -5.43 -5.36 -10.43
N ALA A 112 -5.13 -4.77 -9.27
CA ALA A 112 -6.15 -4.21 -8.38
C ALA A 112 -6.94 -3.07 -9.05
N SER A 113 -6.27 -2.20 -9.80
CA SER A 113 -6.93 -1.09 -10.50
C SER A 113 -7.90 -1.56 -11.59
N GLU A 114 -7.62 -2.69 -12.25
CA GLU A 114 -8.50 -3.32 -13.24
C GLU A 114 -9.72 -3.99 -12.59
N GLU A 115 -9.54 -4.64 -11.44
CA GLU A 115 -10.62 -5.29 -10.68
C GLU A 115 -11.57 -4.25 -10.01
N PHE A 116 -11.01 -3.13 -9.54
CA PHE A 116 -11.73 -2.11 -8.76
C PHE A 116 -12.09 -0.88 -9.60
N LEU A 117 -12.99 -1.06 -10.57
CA LEU A 117 -13.58 0.05 -11.34
C LEU A 117 -14.47 0.95 -10.48
N GLY A 118 -14.44 2.26 -10.70
CA GLY A 118 -15.22 3.21 -9.89
C GLY A 118 -16.73 3.02 -10.01
N THR A 119 -17.21 2.57 -11.18
CA THR A 119 -18.64 2.26 -11.41
C THR A 119 -19.11 0.99 -10.70
N SER A 120 -18.18 0.14 -10.26
CA SER A 120 -18.47 -1.11 -9.56
C SER A 120 -18.47 -0.95 -8.04
N TYR A 121 -18.30 0.28 -7.54
CA TYR A 121 -18.26 0.55 -6.11
C TYR A 121 -19.61 0.30 -5.47
N ASN A 122 -19.60 -0.44 -4.36
CA ASN A 122 -20.76 -0.70 -3.55
C ASN A 122 -20.39 -0.59 -2.08
N LEU A 123 -21.11 0.24 -1.33
CA LEU A 123 -20.86 0.51 0.09
C LEU A 123 -20.80 -0.76 0.95
N LEU A 124 -21.55 -1.80 0.59
CA LEU A 124 -21.66 -3.03 1.38
C LEU A 124 -20.83 -4.19 0.82
N THR A 125 -20.74 -4.32 -0.50
CA THR A 125 -20.20 -5.54 -1.14
C THR A 125 -18.91 -5.32 -1.93
N LYS A 126 -18.51 -4.07 -2.20
CA LYS A 126 -17.28 -3.75 -2.93
C LYS A 126 -16.85 -2.31 -2.62
N ASN A 127 -16.21 -2.14 -1.47
CA ASN A 127 -15.79 -0.83 -0.95
C ASN A 127 -14.27 -0.82 -0.66
N CYS A 128 -13.77 0.28 -0.09
CA CYS A 128 -12.36 0.45 0.31
C CYS A 128 -11.80 -0.70 1.17
N ASN A 129 -12.58 -1.29 2.06
CA ASN A 129 -12.12 -2.38 2.92
C ASN A 129 -11.93 -3.69 2.12
N HIS A 130 -12.75 -3.91 1.09
CA HIS A 130 -12.57 -5.02 0.17
C HIS A 130 -11.31 -4.83 -0.69
N PHE A 131 -11.04 -3.59 -1.11
CA PHE A 131 -9.81 -3.24 -1.81
C PHE A 131 -8.58 -3.48 -0.93
N THR A 132 -8.58 -2.97 0.30
CA THR A 132 -7.51 -3.19 1.29
C THR A 132 -7.26 -4.67 1.57
N SER A 133 -8.31 -5.51 1.57
CA SER A 133 -8.17 -6.95 1.74
C SER A 133 -7.66 -7.67 0.49
N TYR A 134 -7.88 -7.11 -0.70
CA TYR A 134 -7.46 -7.69 -1.97
C TYR A 134 -5.99 -7.41 -2.27
N LEU A 135 -5.51 -6.22 -1.91
CA LEU A 135 -4.15 -5.74 -2.16
C LEU A 135 -3.15 -6.24 -1.11
#